data_AF-A0A8G2CNV8-F1
#
_entry.id   AF-A0A8G2CNV8-F1
#
_cell.length_a   1.000
_cell.length_b   1.000
_cell.length_c   1.000
_cell.angle_alpha   90.00
_cell.angle_beta   90.00
_cell.angle_gamma   90.00
#
_symmetry.space_group_name_H-M   'P 1'
#
loop_
_entity.id
_entity.type
_entity.pdbx_description
1 polymer ?
#
loop_
_entity_poly.entity_id
_entity_poly.type
_entity_poly.pdbx_seq_one_letter_code
_entity_poly.pdbx_strand_id
1 'polypeptide(L)'
;MIDTIDVEAPPATATDYESGPDDDQGAGLYWVAVFLIDLSYGGPEEGGWWYQTGILAIDPWVYETLGAAPAGFCTIAAANVHAQQMRMKLPEVNQARPDISQTNSVGQYDVRVMRAQSMPTHFPRIRPSYE
;
A
#
# COMPACT_ATOMS: atom_id res chain seq x y z
N MET A 1 5.43 -20.36 37.35
CA MET A 1 4.32 -19.54 36.82
C MET A 1 4.96 -18.51 35.92
N ILE A 2 4.87 -18.71 34.61
CA ILE A 2 5.30 -17.73 33.61
C ILE A 2 4.01 -17.34 32.93
N ASP A 3 3.57 -16.10 33.15
CA ASP A 3 2.40 -15.54 32.48
C ASP A 3 2.69 -15.43 30.98
N THR A 4 1.89 -16.14 30.20
CA THR A 4 1.84 -16.00 28.74
C THR A 4 1.29 -14.62 28.43
N ILE A 5 2.11 -13.77 27.82
CA ILE A 5 1.67 -12.49 27.28
C ILE A 5 0.92 -12.82 25.98
N ASP A 6 -0.41 -12.69 26.01
CA ASP A 6 -1.23 -12.65 24.80
C ASP A 6 -0.81 -11.44 23.97
N VAL A 7 -0.11 -11.69 22.87
CA VAL A 7 0.19 -10.68 21.87
C VAL A 7 -1.08 -10.54 21.03
N GLU A 8 -1.90 -9.55 21.38
CA GLU A 8 -3.08 -9.16 20.62
C GLU A 8 -2.67 -8.87 19.16
N ALA A 9 -3.23 -9.64 18.23
CA ALA A 9 -2.98 -9.46 16.81
C ALA A 9 -3.42 -8.05 16.39
N PRO A 10 -2.64 -7.34 15.54
CA PRO A 10 -3.04 -6.02 15.06
C PRO A 10 -4.41 -6.13 14.35
N PRO A 11 -5.30 -5.13 14.52
CA PRO A 11 -6.61 -5.15 13.90
C PRO A 11 -6.47 -5.22 12.38
N ALA A 12 -7.33 -6.04 11.78
CA ALA A 12 -7.38 -6.32 10.35
C ALA A 12 -7.31 -5.03 9.52
N THR A 13 -6.33 -4.96 8.62
CA THR A 13 -6.27 -3.97 7.55
C THR A 13 -7.58 -4.04 6.76
N ALA A 14 -8.38 -2.97 6.81
CA ALA A 14 -9.48 -2.77 5.87
C ALA A 14 -8.89 -2.56 4.47
N THR A 15 -8.62 -3.68 3.79
CA THR A 15 -8.39 -3.71 2.34
C THR A 15 -9.75 -3.68 1.65
N ASP A 16 -10.39 -2.51 1.63
CA ASP A 16 -11.51 -2.25 0.71
C ASP A 16 -10.94 -1.87 -0.67
N TYR A 17 -10.12 -2.76 -1.20
CA TYR A 17 -10.11 -2.95 -2.64
C TYR A 17 -11.25 -3.91 -2.91
N GLU A 18 -12.17 -3.56 -3.80
CA GLU A 18 -13.11 -4.53 -4.36
C GLU A 18 -12.29 -5.67 -5.00
N SER A 19 -12.00 -6.66 -4.18
CA SER A 19 -11.61 -8.00 -4.52
C SER A 19 -12.64 -8.83 -3.78
N GLY A 20 -13.81 -8.98 -4.43
CA GLY A 20 -14.66 -10.13 -4.12
C GLY A 20 -13.82 -11.41 -4.21
N PRO A 21 -14.26 -12.51 -3.60
CA PRO A 21 -13.59 -13.79 -3.71
C PRO A 21 -13.85 -14.36 -5.11
N ASP A 22 -13.26 -13.73 -6.13
CA ASP A 22 -13.27 -14.23 -7.49
C ASP A 22 -11.86 -14.72 -7.81
N ASP A 23 -11.79 -16.02 -8.10
CA ASP A 23 -10.72 -16.69 -8.81
C ASP A 23 -10.46 -15.99 -10.17
N ASP A 24 -9.85 -14.79 -10.17
CA ASP A 24 -9.72 -13.96 -11.36
C ASP A 24 -8.51 -14.40 -12.20
N GLN A 25 -8.71 -15.45 -12.98
CA GLN A 25 -7.89 -15.81 -14.16
C GLN A 25 -8.20 -14.90 -15.37
N GLY A 26 -8.79 -13.73 -15.17
CA GLY A 26 -9.14 -12.79 -16.24
C GLY A 26 -7.94 -11.97 -16.73
N ALA A 27 -7.90 -11.72 -18.05
CA ALA A 27 -6.93 -10.81 -18.65
C ALA A 27 -7.08 -9.39 -18.05
N GLY A 28 -5.97 -8.83 -17.55
CA GLY A 28 -5.94 -7.49 -16.98
C GLY A 28 -4.51 -6.98 -16.87
N LEU A 29 -4.32 -5.66 -17.03
CA LEU A 29 -3.04 -5.02 -16.78
C LEU A 29 -2.90 -4.70 -15.30
N TYR A 30 -1.86 -5.25 -14.68
CA TYR A 30 -1.49 -5.01 -13.29
C TYR A 30 -0.26 -4.11 -13.26
N TRP A 31 -0.33 -3.01 -12.51
CA TRP A 31 0.80 -2.11 -12.27
C TRP A 31 1.40 -2.39 -10.91
N VAL A 32 2.73 -2.51 -10.87
CA VAL A 32 3.51 -2.48 -9.64
C VAL A 32 4.19 -1.13 -9.57
N ALA A 33 3.91 -0.36 -8.53
CA ALA A 33 4.48 0.97 -8.34
C ALA A 33 4.69 1.27 -6.85
N VAL A 34 5.53 2.27 -6.59
CA VAL A 34 5.82 2.74 -5.23
C VAL A 34 5.02 3.99 -4.97
N PHE A 35 4.36 4.04 -3.82
CA PHE A 35 3.57 5.18 -3.39
C PHE A 35 4.11 5.68 -2.05
N LEU A 36 4.13 7.00 -1.87
CA LEU A 36 4.29 7.60 -0.55
C LEU A 36 2.91 7.58 0.14
N ILE A 37 2.79 6.74 1.16
CA ILE A 37 1.56 6.46 1.91
C ILE A 37 1.42 7.42 3.08
N ASP A 38 0.21 7.89 3.29
CA ASP A 38 -0.18 8.70 4.45
C ASP A 38 -1.57 8.27 4.96
N LEU A 39 -1.95 8.73 6.16
CA LEU A 39 -3.29 8.55 6.71
C LEU A 39 -4.13 9.80 6.47
N SER A 40 -5.33 9.60 5.94
CA SER A 40 -6.32 10.65 5.74
C SER A 40 -7.54 10.44 6.61
N TYR A 41 -8.06 11.52 7.18
CA TYR A 41 -9.26 11.50 8.00
C TYR A 41 -10.51 11.27 7.14
N GLY A 42 -11.24 10.21 7.46
CA GLY A 42 -12.40 9.73 6.75
C GLY A 42 -13.68 10.48 7.08
N GLY A 43 -13.85 10.92 8.33
CA GLY A 43 -15.01 11.66 8.79
C GLY A 43 -15.27 11.48 10.28
N PRO A 44 -16.20 12.24 10.87
CA PRO A 44 -16.52 12.23 12.31
C PRO A 44 -17.43 11.09 12.77
N GLU A 45 -17.85 10.21 11.87
CA GLU A 45 -18.71 9.06 12.20
C GLU A 45 -17.99 8.08 13.14
N GLU A 46 -18.73 7.50 14.10
CA GLU A 46 -18.30 6.47 15.07
C GLU A 46 -16.86 6.59 15.63
N GLY A 47 -16.54 7.73 16.26
CA GLY A 47 -15.22 7.92 16.89
C GLY A 47 -14.13 8.39 15.92
N GLY A 48 -14.52 8.66 14.68
CA GLY A 48 -13.62 9.10 13.62
C GLY A 48 -12.89 7.93 12.99
N TRP A 49 -12.91 7.86 11.66
CA TRP A 49 -12.22 6.81 10.93
C TRP A 49 -11.12 7.40 10.04
N TRP A 50 -10.13 6.58 9.71
CA TRP A 50 -8.97 6.95 8.92
C TRP A 50 -8.77 5.93 7.79
N TYR A 51 -8.23 6.39 6.67
CA TYR A 51 -7.90 5.52 5.54
C TYR A 51 -6.54 5.88 4.97
N GLN A 52 -5.88 4.88 4.40
CA GLN A 52 -4.61 5.10 3.71
C GLN A 52 -4.84 5.79 2.38
N THR A 53 -4.07 6.83 2.13
CA THR A 53 -3.90 7.41 0.80
C THR A 53 -2.47 7.25 0.35
N GLY A 54 -2.23 7.32 -0.96
CA GLY A 54 -0.89 7.28 -1.49
C GLY A 54 -0.74 8.11 -2.74
N ILE A 55 0.42 8.71 -2.91
CA ILE A 55 0.83 9.44 -4.12
C ILE A 55 2.00 8.69 -4.75
N LEU A 56 1.97 8.52 -6.08
CA LEU A 56 3.04 7.86 -6.81
C LEU A 56 4.39 8.52 -6.51
N ALA A 57 5.37 7.72 -6.06
CA ALA A 57 6.71 8.20 -5.84
C ALA A 57 7.36 8.55 -7.18
N ILE A 58 7.91 9.75 -7.29
CA ILE A 58 8.60 10.23 -8.50
C ILE A 58 10.09 10.49 -8.26
N ASP A 59 10.55 10.29 -7.03
CA ASP A 59 11.96 10.48 -6.66
C ASP A 59 12.82 9.35 -7.24
N PRO A 60 13.81 9.65 -8.11
CA PRO A 60 14.70 8.65 -8.70
C PRO A 60 15.44 7.82 -7.65
N TRP A 61 15.84 8.42 -6.52
CA TRP A 61 16.61 7.74 -5.47
C TRP A 61 15.86 6.54 -4.87
N VAL A 62 14.52 6.63 -4.79
CA VAL A 62 13.67 5.53 -4.32
C VAL A 62 13.82 4.32 -5.25
N TYR A 63 13.72 4.53 -6.56
CA TYR A 63 13.79 3.44 -7.53
C TYR A 63 15.21 2.89 -7.71
N GLU A 64 16.23 3.74 -7.56
CA GLU A 64 17.64 3.31 -7.50
C GLU A 64 17.87 2.36 -6.33
N THR A 65 17.38 2.72 -5.13
CA THR A 65 17.51 1.91 -3.92
C THR A 65 16.75 0.59 -4.06
N LEU A 66 15.49 0.64 -4.51
CA LEU A 66 14.67 -0.55 -4.72
C LEU A 66 15.21 -1.44 -5.87
N GLY A 67 15.96 -0.86 -6.81
CA GLY A 67 16.55 -1.57 -7.95
C GLY A 67 15.55 -1.95 -9.04
N ALA A 68 14.38 -1.29 -9.06
CA ALA A 68 13.35 -1.49 -10.06
C ALA A 68 12.49 -0.23 -10.19
N ALA A 69 12.06 0.09 -11.41
CA ALA A 69 11.10 1.15 -11.71
C ALA A 69 9.65 0.61 -11.74
N PRO A 70 8.62 1.47 -11.76
CA PRO A 70 7.24 1.03 -11.94
C PRO A 70 7.07 0.20 -13.21
N ALA A 71 6.33 -0.90 -13.12
CA ALA A 71 6.21 -1.87 -14.21
C ALA A 71 4.79 -2.44 -14.36
N GLY A 72 4.39 -2.72 -15.60
CA GLY A 72 3.12 -3.33 -15.96
C GLY A 72 3.25 -4.84 -16.24
N PHE A 73 2.27 -5.63 -15.82
CA PHE A 73 2.25 -7.08 -15.92
C PHE A 73 0.89 -7.58 -16.40
N CYS A 74 0.87 -8.63 -17.22
CA CYS A 74 -0.37 -9.23 -17.72
C CYS A 74 -1.01 -10.21 -16.74
N THR A 75 -0.31 -10.59 -15.66
CA THR A 75 -0.81 -11.51 -14.64
C THR A 75 -0.51 -10.99 -13.24
N ILE A 76 -1.43 -11.25 -12.31
CA ILE A 76 -1.24 -10.88 -10.90
C ILE A 76 -0.07 -11.62 -10.26
N ALA A 77 0.18 -12.87 -10.68
CA ALA A 77 1.29 -13.67 -10.18
C ALA A 77 2.65 -13.02 -10.50
N ALA A 78 2.87 -12.57 -11.75
CA ALA A 78 4.10 -11.90 -12.14
C ALA A 78 4.24 -10.54 -11.43
N ALA A 79 3.14 -9.79 -11.31
CA ALA A 79 3.11 -8.53 -10.56
C ALA A 79 3.50 -8.73 -9.08
N ASN A 80 2.97 -9.76 -8.42
CA ASN A 80 3.26 -10.05 -7.02
C ASN A 80 4.72 -10.47 -6.79
N VAL A 81 5.32 -11.26 -7.69
CA VAL A 81 6.74 -11.60 -7.61
C VAL A 81 7.59 -10.33 -7.68
N HIS A 82 7.29 -9.44 -8.63
CA HIS A 82 8.02 -8.18 -8.77
C HIS A 82 7.82 -7.26 -7.56
N ALA A 83 6.59 -7.13 -7.08
CA ALA A 83 6.28 -6.34 -5.89
C ALA A 83 7.03 -6.86 -4.65
N GLN A 84 7.11 -8.18 -4.48
CA GLN A 84 7.85 -8.78 -3.37
C GLN A 84 9.34 -8.45 -3.43
N GLN A 85 9.94 -8.45 -4.62
CA GLN A 85 11.35 -8.06 -4.80
C GLN A 85 11.61 -6.63 -4.36
N MET A 86 10.72 -5.70 -4.71
CA MET A 86 10.81 -4.30 -4.26
C MET A 86 10.59 -4.18 -2.74
N ARG A 87 9.60 -4.90 -2.18
CA ARG A 87 9.28 -4.87 -0.74
C ARG A 87 10.44 -5.27 0.15
N MET A 88 11.30 -6.20 -0.29
CA MET A 88 12.48 -6.60 0.49
C MET A 88 13.42 -5.43 0.81
N LYS A 89 13.39 -4.36 0.01
CA LYS A 89 14.23 -3.18 0.18
C LYS A 89 13.48 -1.96 0.71
N LEU A 90 12.17 -2.07 0.98
CA LEU A 90 11.39 -0.98 1.59
C LEU A 90 11.98 -0.46 2.92
N PRO A 91 12.56 -1.31 3.80
CA PRO A 91 13.18 -0.80 5.02
C PRO A 91 14.31 0.21 4.77
N GLU A 92 15.03 0.10 3.65
CA GLU A 92 16.13 1.02 3.31
C GLU A 92 15.60 2.43 2.96
N VAL A 93 14.53 2.51 2.16
CA VAL A 93 13.93 3.80 1.77
C VAL A 93 13.07 4.42 2.89
N ASN A 94 12.68 3.63 3.89
CA ASN A 94 11.87 4.07 5.02
C ASN A 94 12.64 4.24 6.34
N GLN A 95 13.95 3.98 6.38
CA GLN A 95 14.75 3.95 7.61
C GLN A 95 14.60 5.21 8.49
N ALA A 96 14.51 6.39 7.87
CA ALA A 96 14.41 7.68 8.56
C ALA A 96 12.97 8.24 8.63
N ARG A 97 11.96 7.44 8.25
CA ARG A 97 10.56 7.87 8.17
C ARG A 97 9.77 7.36 9.39
N PRO A 98 9.18 8.25 10.20
CA PRO A 98 8.29 7.84 11.29
C PRO A 98 7.11 7.01 10.79
N ASP A 99 6.50 6.24 11.68
CA ASP A 99 5.29 5.48 11.38
C ASP A 99 4.15 6.41 10.94
N ILE A 100 3.30 5.96 10.01
CA ILE A 100 2.20 6.78 9.45
C ILE A 100 1.14 7.17 10.48
N SER A 101 1.06 6.47 11.61
CA SER A 101 0.17 6.81 12.72
C SER A 101 0.71 7.93 13.63
N GLN A 102 1.98 8.33 13.49
CA GLN A 102 2.59 9.35 14.34
C GLN A 102 2.30 10.76 13.83
N THR A 103 2.12 11.71 14.75
CA THR A 103 1.81 13.11 14.43
C THR A 103 2.91 13.80 13.62
N ASN A 104 4.17 13.36 13.75
CA ASN A 104 5.30 13.86 12.99
C ASN A 104 5.60 13.02 11.74
N SER A 105 4.66 12.18 11.29
CA SER A 105 4.84 11.41 10.07
C SER A 105 4.99 12.31 8.85
N VAL A 106 5.82 11.85 7.92
CA VAL A 106 6.02 12.45 6.59
C VAL A 106 5.68 11.43 5.49
N GLY A 107 4.86 10.44 5.86
CA GLY A 107 4.51 9.28 5.05
C GLY A 107 5.63 8.23 4.94
N GLN A 108 5.24 7.04 4.51
CA GLN A 108 6.14 5.91 4.24
C GLN A 108 5.96 5.40 2.82
N TYR A 109 7.05 4.97 2.17
CA TYR A 109 6.95 4.30 0.89
C TYR A 109 6.37 2.90 1.05
N ASP A 110 5.47 2.53 0.16
CA ASP A 110 4.95 1.16 0.05
C ASP A 110 4.83 0.77 -1.42
N VAL A 111 4.92 -0.53 -1.69
CA VAL A 111 4.78 -1.10 -3.02
C VAL A 111 3.35 -1.62 -3.17
N ARG A 112 2.62 -1.10 -4.14
CA ARG A 112 1.25 -1.50 -4.44
C ARG A 112 1.15 -2.19 -5.79
N VAL A 113 0.34 -3.25 -5.82
CA VAL A 113 -0.11 -3.92 -7.03
C VAL A 113 -1.53 -3.45 -7.30
N MET A 114 -1.77 -2.86 -8.48
CA MET A 114 -3.06 -2.27 -8.81
C MET A 114 -3.49 -2.70 -10.22
N ARG A 115 -4.72 -3.21 -10.36
CA ARG A 115 -5.30 -3.46 -11.68
C ARG A 115 -5.79 -2.13 -12.26
N ALA A 116 -5.23 -1.71 -13.39
CA ALA A 116 -5.62 -0.46 -14.05
C ALA A 116 -5.21 -0.43 -15.54
N GLN A 117 -5.98 0.28 -16.37
CA GLN A 117 -5.66 0.46 -17.80
C GLN A 117 -4.43 1.34 -18.03
N SER A 118 -4.12 2.23 -17.09
CA SER A 118 -2.95 3.11 -17.08
C SER A 118 -2.34 3.14 -15.69
N MET A 119 -1.07 3.52 -15.59
CA MET A 119 -0.37 3.59 -14.30
C MET A 119 -1.11 4.56 -13.34
N PRO A 120 -1.57 4.09 -12.16
CA PRO A 120 -2.21 4.95 -11.18
C PRO A 120 -1.21 5.96 -10.60
N THR A 121 -1.63 7.21 -10.43
CA THR A 121 -0.82 8.26 -9.81
C THR A 121 -1.14 8.49 -8.33
N HIS A 122 -2.26 7.96 -7.86
CA HIS A 122 -2.71 8.06 -6.47
C HIS A 122 -3.67 6.93 -6.11
N PHE A 123 -3.87 6.72 -4.82
CA PHE A 123 -4.95 5.89 -4.28
C PHE A 123 -5.48 6.44 -2.94
N PRO A 124 -6.70 6.04 -2.52
CA PRO A 124 -7.71 5.39 -3.34
C PRO A 124 -8.16 6.36 -4.45
N ARG A 125 -8.66 5.83 -5.58
CA ARG A 125 -9.11 6.66 -6.70
C ARG A 125 -10.33 7.51 -6.33
N ILE A 126 -11.17 6.95 -5.47
CA ILE A 126 -12.37 7.58 -4.92
C ILE A 126 -12.20 7.55 -3.40
N ARG A 127 -12.50 8.66 -2.74
CA ARG A 127 -12.50 8.73 -1.29
C ARG A 127 -13.53 7.72 -0.74
N PRO A 128 -13.16 6.83 0.19
CA PRO A 128 -14.12 5.93 0.79
C PRO A 128 -15.16 6.72 1.60
N SER A 129 -16.36 6.17 1.72
CA SER A 129 -17.45 6.72 2.53
C SER A 129 -17.93 5.66 3.50
N TYR A 130 -18.23 6.07 4.72
CA TYR A 130 -18.91 5.23 5.70
C TYR A 130 -20.42 5.33 5.45
N GLU A 131 -21.13 4.19 5.38
CA GLU A 131 -22.60 4.11 5.30
C GLU A 131 -23.22 3.73 6.65
#